data_AF-A0A9J7LL97-F1
#
_entry.id   AF-A0A9J7LL97-F1
#
_cell.length_a   1.000
_cell.length_b   1.000
_cell.length_c   1.000
_cell.angle_alpha   90.00
_cell.angle_beta   90.00
_cell.angle_gamma   90.00
#
_symmetry.space_group_name_H-M   'P 1'
#
loop_
_entity.id
_entity.type
_entity.pdbx_description
1 polymer ?
#
loop_
_entity_poly.entity_id
_entity_poly.type
_entity_poly.pdbx_seq_one_letter_code
_entity_poly.pdbx_strand_id
1 'polypeptide(L)'
;MASKRAALDTEPDTVDKVPTKPKPKRKKPSPPKVPKCGCRGDCRTRKCACGKKGEACGDSCKCTGCVNPFSILKEYNIDLPDAAQDKCLMDNIYKVKDLRGRLEQTYELECCEESVQLKDMLPRVCHCPGEECGYEWQYSWCWDRFIDEEYRPRYHCEKCRRCGDYRGDHCDRCNQCYFAGHYGFPCPCREEDEVGSDDEERETCAVM
;
A
#
# COMPACT_ATOMS: atom_id res chain seq x y z
N MET A 1 -17.88 -55.87 75.91
CA MET A 1 -17.95 -54.70 76.81
C MET A 1 -18.80 -53.63 76.15
N ALA A 2 -19.87 -53.17 76.79
CA ALA A 2 -20.72 -52.10 76.25
C ALA A 2 -20.33 -50.76 76.87
N SER A 3 -20.39 -49.68 76.07
CA SER A 3 -20.51 -48.31 76.55
C SER A 3 -21.30 -47.48 75.54
N LYS A 4 -22.18 -46.62 76.05
CA LYS A 4 -23.12 -45.76 75.31
C LYS A 4 -22.81 -44.29 75.60
N ARG A 5 -23.41 -43.41 74.78
CA ARG A 5 -23.45 -41.92 74.85
C ARG A 5 -22.27 -41.23 74.15
N ALA A 6 -22.44 -40.06 73.51
CA ALA A 6 -23.64 -39.22 73.33
C ALA A 6 -23.73 -38.70 71.88
N ALA A 7 -24.92 -38.21 71.49
CA ALA A 7 -25.14 -37.52 70.21
C ALA A 7 -25.14 -36.00 70.42
N LEU A 8 -24.68 -35.26 69.41
CA LEU A 8 -25.09 -33.89 69.11
C LEU A 8 -25.06 -33.71 67.59
N ASP A 9 -26.18 -33.29 67.02
CA ASP A 9 -26.38 -32.95 65.61
C ASP A 9 -25.64 -31.67 65.20
N THR A 10 -25.08 -31.65 63.98
CA THR A 10 -25.11 -30.50 63.06
C THR A 10 -25.11 -31.00 61.62
N GLU A 11 -25.81 -30.30 60.72
CA GLU A 11 -26.17 -30.69 59.36
C GLU A 11 -25.01 -30.62 58.32
N PRO A 12 -25.15 -31.30 57.15
CA PRO A 12 -24.07 -31.38 56.16
C PRO A 12 -23.95 -30.13 55.26
N ASP A 13 -22.73 -29.62 55.17
CA ASP A 13 -22.37 -28.47 54.32
C ASP A 13 -22.50 -28.81 52.81
N THR A 14 -23.28 -28.01 52.09
CA THR A 14 -23.59 -28.26 50.67
C THR A 14 -22.52 -27.68 49.75
N VAL A 15 -21.92 -28.53 48.91
CA VAL A 15 -20.88 -28.17 47.93
C VAL A 15 -21.33 -27.04 46.99
N ASP A 16 -20.69 -25.88 47.14
CA ASP A 16 -20.89 -24.70 46.28
C ASP A 16 -20.54 -24.98 44.80
N LYS A 17 -21.55 -24.87 43.94
CA LYS A 17 -21.38 -24.95 42.47
C LYS A 17 -20.97 -23.59 41.91
N VAL A 18 -19.67 -23.44 41.64
CA VAL A 18 -19.12 -22.30 40.88
C VAL A 18 -19.83 -22.17 39.51
N PRO A 19 -20.43 -21.01 39.16
CA PRO A 19 -21.09 -20.83 37.86
C PRO A 19 -20.06 -20.65 36.74
N THR A 20 -19.85 -21.69 35.92
CA THR A 20 -18.99 -21.59 34.74
C THR A 20 -19.63 -20.72 33.65
N LYS A 21 -19.06 -19.54 33.39
CA LYS A 21 -19.44 -18.67 32.26
C LYS A 21 -19.37 -19.45 30.92
N PRO A 22 -20.36 -19.33 30.02
CA PRO A 22 -20.33 -20.00 28.73
C PRO A 22 -19.19 -19.46 27.86
N LYS A 23 -18.27 -20.33 27.45
CA LYS A 23 -17.17 -19.97 26.53
C LYS A 23 -17.74 -19.51 25.18
N PRO A 24 -17.27 -18.39 24.60
CA PRO A 24 -17.75 -17.93 23.31
C PRO A 24 -17.39 -18.95 22.22
N LYS A 25 -18.39 -19.47 21.50
CA LYS A 25 -18.18 -20.38 20.37
C LYS A 25 -17.36 -19.67 19.29
N ARG A 26 -16.12 -20.11 19.07
CA ARG A 26 -15.29 -19.67 17.93
C ARG A 26 -16.09 -19.89 16.64
N LYS A 27 -16.49 -18.79 15.98
CA LYS A 27 -17.08 -18.85 14.64
C LYS A 27 -16.02 -19.40 13.69
N LYS A 28 -16.35 -20.45 12.93
CA LYS A 28 -15.51 -20.92 11.82
C LYS A 28 -15.28 -19.73 10.85
N PRO A 29 -14.09 -19.59 10.24
CA PRO A 29 -13.88 -18.58 9.20
C PRO A 29 -14.92 -18.79 8.10
N SER A 30 -15.79 -17.79 7.89
CA SER A 30 -16.65 -17.79 6.72
C SER A 30 -15.79 -17.62 5.47
N PRO A 31 -16.08 -18.30 4.35
CA PRO A 31 -15.31 -18.15 3.11
C PRO A 31 -15.25 -16.67 2.68
N PRO A 32 -14.16 -16.26 2.00
CA PRO A 32 -13.96 -14.87 1.60
C PRO A 32 -15.14 -14.40 0.76
N LYS A 33 -15.82 -13.35 1.24
CA LYS A 33 -16.97 -12.77 0.56
C LYS A 33 -16.48 -11.91 -0.60
N VAL A 34 -16.59 -12.45 -1.82
CA VAL A 34 -16.42 -11.70 -3.07
C VAL A 34 -17.17 -10.38 -2.98
N PRO A 35 -16.53 -9.22 -3.22
CA PRO A 35 -17.19 -7.94 -3.15
C PRO A 35 -18.20 -7.80 -4.29
N LYS A 36 -19.32 -7.19 -3.96
CA LYS A 36 -20.37 -6.81 -4.90
C LYS A 36 -20.65 -5.33 -4.74
N CYS A 37 -20.88 -4.65 -5.85
CA CYS A 37 -21.32 -3.26 -5.87
C CYS A 37 -22.70 -3.13 -6.54
N GLY A 38 -23.35 -1.98 -6.32
CA GLY A 38 -24.60 -1.59 -6.97
C GLY A 38 -24.50 -0.16 -7.49
N CYS A 39 -23.35 0.20 -8.06
CA CYS A 39 -23.07 1.56 -8.52
C CYS A 39 -23.97 1.92 -9.71
N ARG A 40 -24.70 3.03 -9.60
CA ARG A 40 -25.51 3.61 -10.72
C ARG A 40 -24.65 4.33 -11.77
N GLY A 41 -23.34 4.19 -11.70
CA GLY A 41 -22.38 4.81 -12.58
C GLY A 41 -21.17 3.91 -12.78
N ASP A 42 -20.21 4.43 -13.53
CA ASP A 42 -19.15 3.70 -14.23
C ASP A 42 -18.10 2.96 -13.36
N CYS A 43 -18.22 2.96 -12.04
CA CYS A 43 -17.24 2.39 -11.10
C CYS A 43 -15.81 2.97 -11.19
N ARG A 44 -15.59 4.08 -11.91
CA ARG A 44 -14.26 4.67 -12.16
C ARG A 44 -13.69 5.49 -10.99
N THR A 45 -14.17 5.25 -9.77
CA THR A 45 -13.69 5.96 -8.57
C THR A 45 -13.63 5.03 -7.36
N ARG A 46 -12.84 5.41 -6.34
CA ARG A 46 -12.77 4.74 -5.03
C ARG A 46 -14.10 4.70 -4.24
N LYS A 47 -15.19 5.27 -4.79
CA LYS A 47 -16.56 5.09 -4.26
C LYS A 47 -17.12 3.69 -4.57
N CYS A 48 -16.61 2.99 -5.59
CA CYS A 48 -17.00 1.61 -5.88
C CYS A 48 -16.47 0.64 -4.81
N ALA A 49 -17.33 -0.22 -4.28
CA ALA A 49 -16.96 -1.17 -3.23
C ALA A 49 -15.95 -2.25 -3.67
N CYS A 50 -15.96 -2.64 -4.95
CA CYS A 50 -14.99 -3.59 -5.52
C CYS A 50 -13.65 -2.89 -5.74
N GLY A 51 -13.66 -1.77 -6.46
CA GLY A 51 -12.46 -0.99 -6.73
C GLY A 51 -11.76 -0.44 -5.47
N LYS A 52 -12.52 -0.09 -4.42
CA LYS A 52 -11.96 0.30 -3.10
C LYS A 52 -11.10 -0.81 -2.48
N LYS A 53 -11.33 -2.09 -2.82
CA LYS A 53 -10.54 -3.25 -2.36
C LYS A 53 -9.43 -3.65 -3.33
N GLY A 54 -9.29 -2.99 -4.48
CA GLY A 54 -8.40 -3.47 -5.55
C GLY A 54 -9.00 -4.61 -6.40
N GLU A 55 -10.30 -4.84 -6.32
CA GLU A 55 -10.95 -5.99 -6.97
C GLU A 55 -11.77 -5.58 -8.20
N ALA A 56 -11.73 -6.42 -9.24
CA ALA A 56 -12.60 -6.31 -10.40
C ALA A 56 -14.08 -6.40 -10.01
N CYS A 57 -14.95 -5.73 -10.78
CA CYS A 57 -16.37 -6.06 -10.74
C CYS A 57 -16.58 -7.41 -11.45
N GLY A 58 -17.35 -8.31 -10.84
CA GLY A 58 -17.80 -9.57 -11.45
C GLY A 58 -19.32 -9.69 -11.42
N ASP A 59 -19.85 -10.85 -11.80
CA ASP A 59 -21.28 -11.06 -12.12
C ASP A 59 -22.25 -10.83 -10.93
N SER A 60 -21.73 -10.84 -9.71
CA SER A 60 -22.50 -10.51 -8.50
C SER A 60 -22.76 -9.00 -8.32
N CYS A 61 -22.11 -8.15 -9.12
CA CYS A 61 -22.32 -6.70 -9.14
C CYS A 61 -23.56 -6.32 -9.96
N LYS A 62 -24.26 -5.28 -9.50
CA LYS A 62 -25.41 -4.67 -10.19
C LYS A 62 -25.08 -3.29 -10.77
N CYS A 63 -23.82 -3.07 -11.15
CA CYS A 63 -23.37 -1.82 -11.74
C CYS A 63 -23.60 -1.80 -13.26
N THR A 64 -23.94 -0.64 -13.80
CA THR A 64 -24.18 -0.41 -15.24
C THR A 64 -23.08 0.46 -15.84
N GLY A 65 -22.63 0.14 -17.05
CA GLY A 65 -21.55 0.89 -17.73
C GLY A 65 -20.20 0.80 -17.02
N CYS A 66 -19.86 -0.36 -16.46
CA CYS A 66 -18.70 -0.53 -15.59
C CYS A 66 -17.36 -0.35 -16.34
N VAL A 67 -16.59 0.67 -15.97
CA VAL A 67 -15.19 0.89 -16.32
C VAL A 67 -14.31 0.88 -15.06
N ASN A 68 -14.63 0.01 -14.10
CA ASN A 68 -13.76 -0.27 -12.94
C ASN A 68 -12.35 -0.63 -13.45
N PRO A 69 -11.29 0.11 -13.10
CA PRO A 69 -9.96 -0.15 -13.64
C PRO A 69 -9.44 -1.57 -13.41
N PHE A 70 -9.80 -2.21 -12.29
CA PHE A 70 -9.42 -3.61 -12.02
C PHE A 70 -10.15 -4.63 -12.91
N SER A 71 -11.34 -4.30 -13.41
CA SER A 71 -11.98 -5.10 -14.46
C SER A 71 -11.25 -4.95 -15.80
N ILE A 72 -10.73 -3.75 -16.10
CA ILE A 72 -9.92 -3.49 -17.30
C ILE A 72 -8.58 -4.23 -17.21
N LEU A 73 -7.83 -4.11 -16.10
CA LEU A 73 -6.57 -4.85 -15.93
C LEU A 73 -6.76 -6.37 -16.14
N LYS A 74 -7.86 -6.94 -15.60
CA LYS A 74 -8.20 -8.35 -15.80
C LYS A 74 -8.54 -8.71 -17.26
N GLU A 75 -9.14 -7.80 -18.01
CA GLU A 75 -9.46 -7.96 -19.45
C GLU A 75 -8.18 -8.08 -20.30
N TYR A 76 -7.11 -7.40 -19.91
CA TYR A 76 -5.77 -7.51 -20.53
C TYR A 76 -4.90 -8.61 -19.88
N ASN A 77 -5.48 -9.53 -19.10
CA ASN A 77 -4.79 -10.62 -18.39
C ASN A 77 -3.72 -10.17 -17.37
N ILE A 78 -3.75 -8.91 -16.92
CA ILE A 78 -2.81 -8.41 -15.90
C ILE A 78 -3.24 -8.94 -14.52
N ASP A 79 -2.31 -9.59 -13.81
CA ASP A 79 -2.59 -10.15 -12.48
C ASP A 79 -2.90 -9.03 -11.46
N LEU A 80 -4.05 -9.17 -10.79
CA LEU A 80 -4.55 -8.15 -9.85
C LEU A 80 -3.79 -8.15 -8.50
N PRO A 81 -3.48 -9.30 -7.88
CA PRO A 81 -2.57 -9.38 -6.73
C PRO A 81 -1.22 -8.67 -6.95
N ASP A 82 -0.55 -8.90 -8.08
CA ASP A 82 0.73 -8.25 -8.39
C ASP A 82 0.55 -6.76 -8.75
N ALA A 83 -0.50 -6.41 -9.48
CA ALA A 83 -0.85 -5.00 -9.74
C ALA A 83 -1.17 -4.21 -8.46
N ALA A 84 -1.69 -4.88 -7.43
CA ALA A 84 -1.92 -4.25 -6.13
C ALA A 84 -0.62 -3.96 -5.35
N GLN A 85 0.50 -4.59 -5.70
CA GLN A 85 1.82 -4.28 -5.11
C GLN A 85 2.47 -3.03 -5.74
N ASP A 86 2.11 -2.67 -6.98
CA ASP A 86 2.58 -1.42 -7.59
C ASP A 86 1.86 -0.22 -6.97
N LYS A 87 2.53 0.41 -5.99
CA LYS A 87 2.08 1.64 -5.30
C LYS A 87 1.85 2.81 -6.26
N CYS A 88 2.66 2.93 -7.32
CA CYS A 88 2.52 3.99 -8.30
C CYS A 88 1.28 3.76 -9.18
N LEU A 89 1.04 2.53 -9.64
CA LEU A 89 -0.21 2.13 -10.29
C LEU A 89 -1.39 2.43 -9.36
N MET A 90 -1.39 1.87 -8.15
CA MET A 90 -2.51 1.97 -7.21
C MET A 90 -2.83 3.41 -6.80
N ASP A 91 -1.88 4.33 -6.90
CA ASP A 91 -2.07 5.76 -6.63
C ASP A 91 -2.57 6.56 -7.84
N ASN A 92 -2.34 6.07 -9.06
CA ASN A 92 -2.67 6.77 -10.31
C ASN A 92 -3.79 6.11 -11.14
N ILE A 93 -4.14 4.86 -10.88
CA ILE A 93 -5.10 4.05 -11.66
C ILE A 93 -6.47 4.72 -11.87
N TYR A 94 -6.92 5.52 -10.91
CA TYR A 94 -8.17 6.29 -10.99
C TYR A 94 -8.03 7.69 -11.62
N LYS A 95 -6.80 8.18 -11.83
CA LYS A 95 -6.50 9.45 -12.50
C LYS A 95 -6.45 9.29 -14.02
N VAL A 96 -6.07 8.10 -14.50
CA VAL A 96 -6.03 7.76 -15.93
C VAL A 96 -7.42 7.98 -16.56
N LYS A 97 -7.45 8.66 -17.71
CA LYS A 97 -8.70 9.01 -18.41
C LYS A 97 -9.27 7.84 -19.19
N ASP A 98 -8.46 7.27 -20.05
CA ASP A 98 -8.71 6.02 -20.74
C ASP A 98 -7.59 5.05 -20.39
N LEU A 99 -7.94 3.98 -19.67
CA LEU A 99 -6.98 2.95 -19.30
C LEU A 99 -6.76 1.93 -20.43
N ARG A 100 -7.73 1.74 -21.34
CA ARG A 100 -7.57 0.78 -22.45
C ARG A 100 -6.57 1.31 -23.46
N GLY A 101 -6.81 2.52 -23.99
CA GLY A 101 -5.86 3.18 -24.91
C GLY A 101 -4.48 3.41 -24.29
N ARG A 102 -4.37 3.55 -22.95
CA ARG A 102 -3.08 3.58 -22.25
C ARG A 102 -2.38 2.22 -22.23
N LEU A 103 -3.09 1.13 -21.92
CA LEU A 103 -2.52 -0.22 -21.93
C LEU A 103 -2.09 -0.66 -23.34
N GLU A 104 -2.78 -0.18 -24.37
CA GLU A 104 -2.48 -0.45 -25.79
C GLU A 104 -1.42 0.51 -26.39
N GLN A 105 -0.98 1.52 -25.64
CA GLN A 105 0.02 2.47 -26.10
C GLN A 105 1.38 1.78 -26.28
N THR A 106 1.98 1.95 -27.46
CA THR A 106 3.33 1.49 -27.79
C THR A 106 4.38 2.48 -27.29
N TYR A 107 5.50 1.94 -26.80
CA TYR A 107 6.69 2.65 -26.37
C TYR A 107 7.93 1.97 -26.98
N GLU A 108 8.91 2.76 -27.38
CA GLU A 108 10.24 2.28 -27.80
C GLU A 108 11.15 2.19 -26.56
N LEU A 109 11.89 1.08 -26.40
CA LEU A 109 12.79 0.87 -25.27
C LEU A 109 14.23 1.30 -25.59
N GLU A 110 14.78 2.20 -24.78
CA GLU A 110 16.09 2.85 -25.00
C GLU A 110 17.28 1.86 -25.00
N CYS A 111 17.11 0.64 -24.48
CA CYS A 111 18.18 -0.37 -24.40
C CYS A 111 18.26 -1.31 -25.59
N CYS A 112 17.15 -1.55 -26.31
CA CYS A 112 17.11 -2.58 -27.36
C CYS A 112 16.33 -2.20 -28.64
N GLU A 113 15.93 -0.93 -28.83
CA GLU A 113 15.07 -0.38 -29.92
C GLU A 113 13.71 -1.11 -30.09
N GLU A 114 13.41 -2.09 -29.24
CA GLU A 114 12.17 -2.85 -29.25
C GLU A 114 10.95 -1.97 -28.95
N SER A 115 9.88 -2.23 -29.71
CA SER A 115 8.59 -1.56 -29.56
C SER A 115 7.63 -2.44 -28.76
N VAL A 116 7.32 -2.02 -27.54
CA VAL A 116 6.47 -2.76 -26.59
C VAL A 116 5.15 -2.04 -26.32
N GLN A 117 4.05 -2.78 -26.14
CA GLN A 117 2.81 -2.20 -25.62
C GLN A 117 2.83 -2.26 -24.08
N LEU A 118 2.30 -1.22 -23.42
CA LEU A 118 2.34 -1.12 -21.96
C LEU A 118 1.71 -2.34 -21.25
N LYS A 119 0.62 -2.91 -21.78
CA LYS A 119 -0.04 -4.11 -21.22
C LYS A 119 0.90 -5.31 -21.04
N ASP A 120 1.89 -5.45 -21.92
CA ASP A 120 2.80 -6.62 -21.97
C ASP A 120 4.03 -6.42 -21.05
N MET A 121 4.21 -5.19 -20.54
CA MET A 121 5.29 -4.76 -19.64
C MET A 121 4.75 -4.32 -18.26
N LEU A 122 3.70 -5.02 -17.79
CA LEU A 122 3.00 -4.77 -16.53
C LEU A 122 2.77 -6.08 -15.78
N PRO A 123 2.57 -6.05 -14.45
CA PRO A 123 2.37 -4.86 -13.62
C PRO A 123 3.58 -4.39 -12.80
N ARG A 124 4.74 -5.02 -12.92
CA ARG A 124 5.92 -4.74 -12.08
C ARG A 124 7.19 -4.52 -12.91
N VAL A 125 8.29 -5.18 -12.55
CA VAL A 125 9.53 -5.21 -13.33
C VAL A 125 9.33 -6.21 -14.47
N CYS A 126 9.69 -5.82 -15.68
CA CYS A 126 9.62 -6.63 -16.89
C CYS A 126 10.92 -6.47 -17.69
N HIS A 127 11.40 -7.55 -18.32
CA HIS A 127 12.64 -7.53 -19.11
C HIS A 127 12.38 -7.01 -20.54
N CYS A 128 13.37 -6.39 -21.20
CA CYS A 128 13.31 -6.11 -22.65
C CYS A 128 13.05 -7.45 -23.39
N PRO A 129 12.09 -7.52 -24.33
CA PRO A 129 11.79 -8.77 -25.04
C PRO A 129 12.85 -9.18 -26.07
N GLY A 130 13.79 -8.29 -26.41
CA GLY A 130 14.91 -8.61 -27.30
C GLY A 130 15.82 -9.69 -26.71
N GLU A 131 16.09 -10.75 -27.49
CA GLU A 131 16.59 -12.05 -27.00
C GLU A 131 17.87 -11.98 -26.14
N GLU A 132 18.79 -11.06 -26.43
CA GLU A 132 20.08 -10.92 -25.72
C GLU A 132 20.13 -9.68 -24.80
N CYS A 133 19.04 -8.90 -24.69
CA CYS A 133 19.06 -7.64 -23.95
C CYS A 133 18.91 -7.85 -22.43
N GLY A 134 17.84 -8.52 -21.98
CA GLY A 134 17.58 -8.82 -20.57
C GLY A 134 17.25 -7.63 -19.65
N TYR A 135 17.46 -6.38 -20.09
CA TYR A 135 17.32 -5.15 -19.28
C TYR A 135 16.00 -5.08 -18.51
N GLU A 136 16.08 -4.78 -17.21
CA GLU A 136 14.91 -4.62 -16.35
C GLU A 136 14.26 -3.22 -16.42
N TRP A 137 12.97 -3.17 -16.73
CA TRP A 137 12.16 -1.96 -16.85
C TRP A 137 10.95 -1.96 -15.92
N GLN A 138 10.58 -0.78 -15.42
CA GLN A 138 9.36 -0.57 -14.62
C GLN A 138 8.64 0.71 -15.06
N TYR A 139 7.34 0.61 -15.40
CA TYR A 139 6.58 1.78 -15.90
C TYR A 139 6.16 2.74 -14.77
N SER A 140 6.48 4.03 -14.89
CA SER A 140 6.08 5.07 -13.92
C SER A 140 4.75 5.75 -14.29
N TRP A 141 3.67 5.36 -13.61
CA TRP A 141 2.36 5.99 -13.74
C TRP A 141 2.30 7.46 -13.29
N CYS A 142 3.31 7.96 -12.57
CA CYS A 142 3.45 9.38 -12.23
C CYS A 142 4.11 10.21 -13.35
N TRP A 143 4.92 9.59 -14.21
CA TRP A 143 5.70 10.28 -15.25
C TRP A 143 5.37 9.85 -16.67
N ASP A 144 4.49 8.86 -16.85
CA ASP A 144 4.02 8.37 -18.15
C ASP A 144 5.11 7.77 -19.04
N ARG A 145 6.09 7.08 -18.43
CA ARG A 145 7.25 6.49 -19.13
C ARG A 145 7.80 5.28 -18.40
N PHE A 146 8.55 4.44 -19.13
CA PHE A 146 9.41 3.43 -18.53
C PHE A 146 10.56 4.04 -17.75
N ILE A 147 11.00 3.32 -16.72
CA ILE A 147 12.13 3.63 -15.86
C ILE A 147 13.01 2.39 -15.82
N ASP A 148 14.30 2.62 -16.06
CA ASP A 148 15.38 1.66 -15.93
C ASP A 148 15.52 1.23 -14.46
N GLU A 149 15.24 -0.04 -14.17
CA GLU A 149 15.26 -0.57 -12.80
C GLU A 149 16.68 -0.95 -12.35
N GLU A 150 17.62 -1.20 -13.28
CA GLU A 150 19.01 -1.57 -12.97
C GLU A 150 19.82 -0.38 -12.47
N TYR A 151 19.73 0.76 -13.16
CA TYR A 151 20.58 1.92 -12.90
C TYR A 151 19.84 3.07 -12.19
N ARG A 152 18.50 3.18 -12.34
CA ARG A 152 17.71 4.30 -11.79
C ARG A 152 16.32 3.87 -11.28
N PRO A 153 16.23 2.86 -10.40
CA PRO A 153 14.98 2.20 -10.01
C PRO A 153 13.88 3.15 -9.55
N ARG A 154 12.63 2.80 -9.84
CA ARG A 154 11.49 3.73 -9.68
C ARG A 154 11.14 3.95 -8.20
N TYR A 155 11.65 5.04 -7.61
CA TYR A 155 11.23 5.49 -6.28
C TYR A 155 9.87 6.21 -6.30
N HIS A 156 8.85 5.58 -5.73
CA HIS A 156 7.53 6.19 -5.44
C HIS A 156 7.33 6.36 -3.95
N CYS A 157 7.37 7.61 -3.46
CA CYS A 157 7.23 7.91 -2.04
C CYS A 157 5.79 7.65 -1.58
N GLU A 158 5.62 6.79 -0.57
CA GLU A 158 4.30 6.45 0.01
C GLU A 158 3.59 7.64 0.65
N LYS A 159 4.35 8.52 1.32
CA LYS A 159 3.83 9.69 2.06
C LYS A 159 3.38 10.80 1.11
N CYS A 160 4.23 11.16 0.15
CA CYS A 160 3.88 12.16 -0.88
C CYS A 160 3.04 11.60 -2.05
N ARG A 161 2.90 10.28 -2.17
CA ARG A 161 2.08 9.58 -3.18
C ARG A 161 2.46 9.96 -4.63
N ARG A 162 3.78 10.10 -4.87
CA ARG A 162 4.39 10.52 -6.14
C ARG A 162 5.79 9.92 -6.32
N CYS A 163 6.20 9.75 -7.58
CA CYS A 163 7.59 9.44 -7.92
C CYS A 163 8.55 10.62 -7.65
N GLY A 164 9.80 10.28 -7.31
CA GLY A 164 10.93 11.18 -7.09
C GLY A 164 12.25 10.54 -7.54
N ASP A 165 13.40 11.20 -7.32
CA ASP A 165 14.71 10.61 -7.64
C ASP A 165 14.90 9.28 -6.89
N TYR A 166 15.56 8.31 -7.52
CA TYR A 166 15.81 6.97 -6.96
C TYR A 166 16.71 7.01 -5.70
N ARG A 167 17.44 8.10 -5.48
CA ARG A 167 18.23 8.40 -4.27
C ARG A 167 17.54 9.44 -3.39
N GLY A 168 16.24 9.60 -3.54
CA GLY A 168 15.41 10.45 -2.69
C GLY A 168 14.96 9.74 -1.41
N ASP A 169 14.77 10.51 -0.35
CA ASP A 169 14.12 10.06 0.88
C ASP A 169 13.02 11.06 1.27
N HIS A 170 12.16 10.71 2.23
CA HIS A 170 11.10 11.57 2.75
C HIS A 170 11.34 11.95 4.21
N CYS A 171 11.48 13.24 4.47
CA CYS A 171 11.62 13.74 5.83
C CYS A 171 10.27 13.96 6.51
N ASP A 172 9.97 13.17 7.55
CA ASP A 172 8.74 13.28 8.34
C ASP A 172 8.57 14.63 9.07
N ARG A 173 9.66 15.39 9.28
CA ARG A 173 9.61 16.69 9.96
C ARG A 173 8.98 17.76 9.07
N CYS A 174 9.55 18.01 7.89
CA CYS A 174 9.04 19.00 6.94
C CYS A 174 7.98 18.43 5.97
N ASN A 175 7.73 17.11 6.01
CA ASN A 175 6.85 16.37 5.12
C ASN A 175 7.19 16.55 3.62
N GLN A 176 8.48 16.75 3.30
CA GLN A 176 8.99 16.86 1.93
C GLN A 176 9.89 15.66 1.58
N CYS A 177 9.81 15.24 0.31
CA CYS A 177 10.88 14.45 -0.28
C CYS A 177 12.09 15.34 -0.57
N TYR A 178 13.28 14.81 -0.37
CA TYR A 178 14.54 15.49 -0.65
C TYR A 178 15.55 14.50 -1.27
N PHE A 179 16.64 15.01 -1.83
CA PHE A 179 17.71 14.17 -2.39
C PHE A 179 18.68 13.73 -1.27
N ALA A 180 18.67 12.44 -0.92
CA ALA A 180 19.60 11.86 0.06
C ALA A 180 20.91 11.38 -0.59
N GLY A 181 20.93 11.14 -1.90
CA GLY A 181 22.11 10.62 -2.60
C GLY A 181 22.50 9.21 -2.13
N HIS A 182 23.69 8.75 -2.50
CA HIS A 182 24.18 7.43 -2.05
C HIS A 182 24.76 7.44 -0.62
N TYR A 183 25.20 8.61 -0.15
CA TYR A 183 25.88 8.77 1.15
C TYR A 183 24.96 9.25 2.28
N GLY A 184 23.67 9.45 2.01
CA GLY A 184 22.70 9.87 3.03
C GLY A 184 22.88 11.33 3.47
N PHE A 185 22.90 12.26 2.52
CA PHE A 185 22.81 13.70 2.80
C PHE A 185 21.63 13.98 3.76
N PRO A 186 21.77 14.90 4.72
CA PRO A 186 20.68 15.27 5.61
C PRO A 186 19.55 15.97 4.83
N CYS A 187 18.34 15.94 5.39
CA CYS A 187 17.27 16.79 4.87
C CYS A 187 17.60 18.27 5.15
N PRO A 188 17.44 19.19 4.19
CA PRO A 188 17.76 20.61 4.38
C PRO A 188 17.14 21.25 5.65
N CYS A 189 15.94 20.82 6.05
CA CYS A 189 15.28 21.30 7.28
C CYS A 189 15.94 20.86 8.61
N ARG A 190 17.15 20.29 8.57
CA ARG A 190 18.00 20.00 9.73
C ARG A 190 19.17 20.98 9.87
N GLU A 191 19.54 21.67 8.79
CA GLU A 191 20.58 22.73 8.85
C GLU A 191 20.04 23.98 9.57
N GLU A 192 18.71 24.15 9.60
CA GLU A 192 18.00 25.24 10.28
C GLU A 192 17.98 25.12 11.82
N ASP A 193 18.46 24.02 12.42
CA ASP A 193 18.52 23.86 13.89
C ASP A 193 19.77 24.47 14.52
N GLU A 194 20.88 24.59 13.78
CA GLU A 194 22.19 24.97 14.34
C GLU A 194 22.48 26.49 14.29
N VAL A 195 21.52 27.31 13.84
CA VAL A 195 21.67 28.77 13.70
C VAL A 195 20.64 29.52 14.57
N GLY A 196 20.51 29.10 15.84
CA GLY A 196 19.43 29.56 16.72
C GLY A 196 19.70 29.59 18.22
N SER A 197 20.96 29.52 18.69
CA SER A 197 21.26 29.40 20.14
C SER A 197 22.46 30.20 20.67
N ASP A 198 23.05 31.14 19.91
CA ASP A 198 24.32 31.80 20.29
C ASP A 198 24.29 33.33 20.11
N ASP A 199 23.24 34.01 20.60
CA ASP A 199 23.11 35.48 20.55
C ASP A 199 22.63 36.13 21.87
N GLU A 200 22.84 35.47 23.03
CA GLU A 200 22.52 36.05 24.35
C GLU A 200 23.57 35.76 25.45
N GLU A 201 24.86 36.06 25.19
CA GLU A 201 25.82 36.26 26.31
C GLU A 201 27.01 37.19 25.96
N ARG A 202 26.72 38.45 25.59
CA ARG A 202 27.78 39.48 25.46
C ARG A 202 27.40 40.91 25.88
N GLU A 203 26.65 41.05 26.96
CA GLU A 203 26.62 42.30 27.76
C GLU A 203 26.78 41.99 29.25
N THR A 204 27.97 42.30 29.80
CA THR A 204 28.23 42.80 31.18
C THR A 204 29.69 42.55 31.61
N CYS A 205 30.62 43.37 31.12
CA CYS A 205 31.93 43.59 31.77
C CYS A 205 32.52 44.94 31.35
N ALA A 206 31.90 46.02 31.83
CA ALA A 206 32.33 47.39 31.57
C ALA A 206 32.13 48.34 32.77
N VAL A 207 32.36 47.85 34.00
CA VAL A 207 32.64 48.71 35.17
C VAL A 207 33.60 47.97 36.12
N MET A 208 34.86 48.38 36.14
CA MET A 208 35.72 48.67 37.32
C MET A 208 36.99 49.37 36.84
#